data_AF-A0A962JLS0-F1
#
_entry.id   AF-A0A962JLS0-F1
#
_cell.length_a   1.000
_cell.length_b   1.000
_cell.length_c   1.000
_cell.angle_alpha   90.00
_cell.angle_beta   90.00
_cell.angle_gamma   90.00
#
_symmetry.space_group_name_H-M   'P 1'
#
loop_
_entity.id
_entity.type
_entity.pdbx_description
1 polymer ?
#
loop_
_entity_poly.entity_id
_entity_poly.type
_entity_poly.pdbx_seq_one_letter_code
_entity_poly.pdbx_strand_id
1 'polypeptide(L)'
;MTPKQADFVRWYFELGNASEAYKRAYNSHAKPNTLHRKANDLLKHPVIKAEVQTMQAQARERNQVTIDKVVDELEEARQIAKQSGKGRWWMVEGAYHVPHR
;
A
#
# COMPACT_ATOMS: atom_id res chain seq x y z
N MET A 1 16.08 2.16 22.64
CA MET A 1 16.43 2.57 21.26
C MET A 1 17.04 3.97 21.31
N THR A 2 18.05 4.30 20.49
CA THR A 2 18.62 5.66 20.46
C THR A 2 17.81 6.59 19.54
N PRO A 3 17.90 7.93 19.69
CA PRO A 3 17.16 8.87 18.84
C PRO A 3 17.42 8.66 17.34
N LYS A 4 18.68 8.44 16.95
CA LYS A 4 19.05 8.17 15.55
C LYS A 4 18.45 6.87 15.01
N GLN A 5 18.29 5.85 15.86
CA GLN A 5 17.65 4.60 15.48
C GLN A 5 16.14 4.78 15.31
N ALA A 6 15.50 5.57 16.16
CA ALA A 6 14.09 5.93 16.00
C ALA A 6 13.85 6.71 14.70
N ASP A 7 14.71 7.68 14.39
CA ASP A 7 14.66 8.41 13.12
C ASP A 7 14.85 7.49 11.92
N PHE A 8 15.77 6.52 12.01
CA PHE A 8 15.96 5.52 10.98
C PHE A 8 14.68 4.72 10.72
N VAL A 9 14.03 4.22 11.77
CA VAL A 9 12.76 3.48 11.66
C VAL A 9 11.69 4.36 11.02
N ARG A 10 11.53 5.60 11.49
CA ARG A 10 10.58 6.57 10.93
C ARG A 10 10.80 6.80 9.43
N TRP A 11 12.02 7.12 9.01
CA TRP A 11 12.33 7.32 7.60
C TRP A 11 12.19 6.04 6.78
N TYR A 12 12.47 4.88 7.36
CA TYR A 12 12.31 3.60 6.67
C TYR A 12 10.84 3.29 6.36
N PHE A 13 9.94 3.57 7.31
CA PHE A 13 8.49 3.44 7.08
C PHE A 13 7.95 4.45 6.05
N GLU A 14 8.48 5.68 6.04
CA GLU A 14 8.02 6.73 5.12
C GLU A 14 8.52 6.53 3.69
N LEU A 15 9.77 6.06 3.53
CA LEU A 15 10.44 5.97 2.22
C LEU A 15 10.46 4.57 1.61
N GLY A 16 10.28 3.52 2.41
CA GLY A 16 10.45 2.13 1.99
C GLY A 16 11.89 1.75 1.59
N ASN A 17 12.86 2.65 1.77
CA ASN A 17 14.25 2.45 1.38
C ASN A 17 15.19 2.58 2.58
N ALA A 18 15.82 1.47 2.97
CA ALA A 18 16.71 1.40 4.12
C ALA A 18 17.98 2.27 3.96
N SER A 19 18.55 2.34 2.76
CA SER A 19 19.78 3.12 2.50
C SER A 19 19.52 4.62 2.62
N GLU A 20 18.40 5.08 2.06
CA GLU A 20 18.00 6.48 2.13
C GLU A 20 17.56 6.87 3.55
N ALA A 21 16.87 5.96 4.26
CA ALA A 21 16.53 6.14 5.67
C ALA A 21 17.79 6.28 6.55
N TYR A 22 18.79 5.43 6.35
CA TYR A 22 20.06 5.51 7.08
C TYR A 22 20.79 6.82 6.77
N LYS A 23 20.83 7.21 5.50
CA LYS A 23 21.43 8.46 5.06
C LYS A 23 20.82 9.67 5.77
N ARG A 24 19.49 9.75 5.86
CA ARG A 24 18.79 10.86 6.52
C ARG A 24 18.95 10.83 8.04
N ALA A 25 18.79 9.67 8.67
CA ALA A 25 18.88 9.52 10.13
C ALA A 25 20.29 9.78 10.69
N TYR A 26 21.33 9.45 9.92
CA TYR A 26 22.73 9.60 10.34
C TYR A 26 23.48 10.72 9.60
N ASN A 27 22.80 11.48 8.74
CA ASN A 27 23.38 12.48 7.83
C ASN A 27 24.65 11.95 7.12
N SER A 28 24.57 10.74 6.57
CA SER A 28 25.74 10.01 6.08
C SER A 28 25.95 10.19 4.58
N HIS A 29 27.08 10.77 4.17
CA HIS A 29 27.45 10.97 2.76
C HIS A 29 28.28 9.81 2.16
N ALA A 30 28.22 8.62 2.76
CA ALA A 30 28.96 7.46 2.30
C ALA A 30 28.47 6.95 0.92
N LYS A 31 29.31 6.15 0.26
CA LYS A 31 28.96 5.49 -1.02
C LYS A 31 27.70 4.62 -0.86
N PRO A 32 26.87 4.46 -1.92
CA PRO A 32 25.63 3.68 -1.86
C PRO A 32 25.80 2.25 -1.30
N ASN A 33 26.88 1.56 -1.68
CA ASN A 33 27.15 0.20 -1.19
C ASN A 33 27.39 0.17 0.34
N THR A 34 28.10 1.17 0.86
CA THR A 34 28.36 1.31 2.30
C THR A 34 27.08 1.64 3.06
N LEU A 35 26.23 2.53 2.51
CA LEU A 35 24.93 2.85 3.07
C LEU A 35 24.03 1.61 3.13
N HIS A 36 23.95 0.84 2.03
CA HIS A 36 23.19 -0.40 1.98
C HIS A 36 23.62 -1.40 3.04
N ARG A 37 24.94 -1.63 3.19
CA ARG A 37 25.46 -2.55 4.21
C ARG A 37 25.10 -2.09 5.62
N LYS A 38 25.39 -0.82 5.94
CA LYS A 38 25.10 -0.25 7.26
C LYS A 38 23.62 -0.26 7.61
N ALA A 39 22.76 0.07 6.64
CA ALA A 39 21.31 0.01 6.81
C ALA A 39 20.82 -1.42 7.05
N ASN A 40 21.35 -2.40 6.31
CA ASN A 40 21.04 -3.82 6.52
C ASN A 40 21.48 -4.32 7.90
N ASP A 41 22.68 -3.94 8.33
CA ASP A 41 23.18 -4.30 9.66
C ASP A 41 22.29 -3.69 10.75
N LEU A 42 21.81 -2.46 10.54
CA LEU A 42 20.92 -1.76 11.45
C LEU A 42 19.53 -2.42 11.51
N LEU A 43 18.98 -2.90 10.39
CA LEU A 43 17.73 -3.67 10.36
C LEU A 43 17.82 -5.02 11.08
N LYS A 44 19.02 -5.63 11.12
CA LYS A 44 19.27 -6.87 11.86
C LYS A 44 19.41 -6.65 13.36
N HIS A 45 19.59 -5.41 13.81
CA HIS A 45 19.72 -5.09 15.22
C HIS A 45 18.42 -5.48 15.95
N PRO A 46 18.47 -6.26 17.05
CA PRO A 46 17.28 -6.88 17.65
C PRO A 46 16.22 -5.85 18.07
N VAL A 47 16.63 -4.72 18.63
CA VAL A 47 15.74 -3.63 19.03
C VAL A 47 15.00 -3.01 17.84
N ILE A 48 15.68 -2.82 16.71
CA ILE A 48 15.12 -2.18 15.52
C ILE A 48 14.22 -3.15 14.78
N LYS A 49 14.66 -4.41 14.68
CA LYS A 49 13.86 -5.49 14.12
C LYS A 49 12.53 -5.65 14.86
N ALA A 50 12.56 -5.64 16.19
CA ALA A 50 11.36 -5.71 17.02
C ALA A 50 10.41 -4.53 16.72
N GLU A 51 10.93 -3.30 16.71
CA GLU A 51 10.13 -2.11 16.42
C GLU A 51 9.48 -2.14 15.03
N VAL A 52 10.25 -2.50 14.00
CA VAL A 52 9.74 -2.63 12.63
C VAL A 52 8.66 -3.70 12.55
N GLN A 53 8.84 -4.84 13.22
CA GLN A 53 7.82 -5.90 13.28
C GLN A 53 6.55 -5.44 13.98
N THR A 54 6.66 -4.72 15.10
CA THR A 54 5.50 -4.17 15.82
C THR A 54 4.74 -3.16 14.96
N MET A 55 5.44 -2.22 14.33
CA MET A 55 4.81 -1.23 13.45
C MET A 55 4.19 -1.90 12.21
N GLN A 56 4.82 -2.93 11.64
CA GLN A 56 4.22 -3.72 10.55
C GLN A 56 2.98 -4.50 11.01
N ALA A 57 2.99 -5.06 12.22
CA ALA A 57 1.82 -5.74 12.78
C ALA A 57 0.66 -4.75 12.98
N GLN A 58 0.92 -3.57 13.54
CA GLN A 58 -0.07 -2.50 13.70
C GLN A 58 -0.59 -2.00 12.35
N ALA A 59 0.29 -1.83 11.37
CA ALA A 59 -0.10 -1.44 10.01
C ALA A 59 -0.93 -2.54 9.35
N ARG A 60 -0.59 -3.82 9.56
CA ARG A 60 -1.34 -4.96 9.05
C ARG A 60 -2.71 -5.09 9.69
N GLU A 61 -2.82 -4.88 11.00
CA GLU A 61 -4.11 -4.87 11.71
C GLU A 61 -5.02 -3.75 11.18
N ARG A 62 -4.49 -2.53 11.04
CA ARG A 62 -5.21 -1.41 10.42
C ARG A 62 -5.58 -1.68 8.96
N ASN A 63 -4.66 -2.24 8.18
CA ASN A 63 -4.90 -2.55 6.78
C ASN A 63 -5.84 -3.75 6.59
N GLN A 64 -5.88 -4.74 7.48
CA GLN A 64 -6.91 -5.79 7.44
C GLN A 64 -8.29 -5.16 7.59
N VAL A 65 -8.46 -4.30 8.60
CA VAL A 65 -9.72 -3.56 8.82
C VAL A 65 -10.06 -2.62 7.64
N THR A 66 -9.06 -2.12 6.90
CA THR A 66 -9.27 -1.17 5.79
C THR A 66 -9.45 -1.90 4.45
N ILE A 67 -8.75 -3.00 4.20
CA ILE A 67 -8.86 -3.80 2.97
C ILE A 67 -10.20 -4.54 2.95
N ASP A 68 -10.66 -5.07 4.10
CA ASP A 68 -12.00 -5.66 4.20
C ASP A 68 -13.08 -4.61 3.86
N LYS A 69 -12.94 -3.38 4.38
CA LYS A 69 -13.84 -2.26 4.05
C LYS A 69 -13.77 -1.81 2.59
N VAL A 70 -12.57 -1.80 1.99
CA VAL A 70 -12.39 -1.42 0.58
C VAL A 70 -12.92 -2.51 -0.35
N VAL A 71 -12.81 -3.79 0.02
CA VAL A 71 -13.42 -4.90 -0.74
C VAL A 71 -14.95 -4.83 -0.68
N ASP A 72 -15.51 -4.48 0.48
CA ASP A 72 -16.96 -4.26 0.63
C ASP A 72 -17.45 -3.08 -0.23
N GLU A 73 -16.78 -1.92 -0.18
CA GLU A 73 -17.15 -0.75 -1.00
C GLU A 73 -16.98 -1.01 -2.52
N LEU A 74 -15.96 -1.78 -2.93
CA LEU A 74 -15.73 -2.11 -4.34
C LEU A 74 -16.79 -3.09 -4.88
N GLU A 75 -17.24 -4.05 -4.06
CA GLU A 75 -18.32 -4.98 -4.43
C GLU A 75 -19.68 -4.27 -4.46
N GLU A 76 -19.96 -3.34 -3.54
CA GLU A 76 -21.15 -2.48 -3.59
C GLU A 76 -21.20 -1.63 -4.87
N ALA A 77 -20.09 -0.99 -5.25
CA ALA A 77 -19.98 -0.24 -6.50
C ALA A 77 -20.19 -1.13 -7.75
N ARG A 78 -19.74 -2.40 -7.70
CA ARG A 78 -19.94 -3.39 -8.77
C ARG A 78 -21.41 -3.82 -8.89
N GLN A 79 -22.12 -3.99 -7.77
CA GLN A 79 -23.54 -4.36 -7.76
C GLN A 79 -24.44 -3.22 -8.26
N ILE A 80 -24.12 -1.97 -7.88
CA ILE A 80 -24.82 -0.78 -8.38
C ILE A 80 -24.62 -0.66 -9.90
N ALA A 81 -23.39 -0.80 -10.41
CA ALA A 81 -23.13 -0.77 -11.85
C ALA A 81 -23.85 -1.88 -12.63
N LYS A 82 -23.96 -3.09 -12.05
CA LYS A 82 -24.72 -4.21 -12.63
C LYS A 82 -26.23 -3.94 -12.69
N GLN A 83 -26.80 -3.25 -11.71
CA GLN A 83 -28.23 -2.92 -11.67
C GLN A 83 -28.56 -1.74 -12.59
N SER A 84 -27.70 -0.73 -12.70
CA SER A 84 -27.89 0.43 -13.59
C SER A 84 -27.69 0.08 -15.08
N GLY A 85 -26.89 -0.94 -15.40
CA GLY A 85 -26.67 -1.40 -16.78
C GLY A 85 -27.83 -2.19 -17.40
N LYS A 86 -28.82 -2.62 -16.61
CA LYS A 86 -29.92 -3.48 -17.08
C LYS A 86 -31.27 -2.77 -17.24
N GLY A 87 -31.32 -1.44 -17.06
CA GLY A 87 -32.57 -0.67 -17.09
C GLY A 87 -32.91 0.07 -18.38
N ARG A 88 -31.99 0.21 -19.35
CA ARG A 88 -32.21 1.08 -20.53
C ARG A 88 -32.16 0.38 -21.89
N TRP A 89 -31.56 -0.80 -21.98
CA TRP A 89 -31.36 -1.50 -23.26
C TRP A 89 -32.62 -2.18 -23.83
N TRP A 90 -33.68 -2.39 -23.03
CA TRP A 90 -34.90 -3.09 -23.48
C TRP A 90 -36.02 -2.15 -23.98
N MET A 91 -35.81 -0.83 -23.97
CA MET A 91 -36.84 0.15 -24.37
C MET A 91 -36.61 0.79 -25.75
N VAL A 92 -35.48 0.52 -26.42
CA VAL A 92 -35.14 1.18 -27.70
C VAL A 92 -35.12 0.24 -28.91
N GLU A 93 -34.95 -1.07 -28.75
CA GLU A 93 -34.86 -2.02 -29.89
C GLU A 93 -36.21 -2.70 -30.22
N GLY A 94 -37.26 -1.90 -30.39
CA GLY A 94 -38.58 -2.37 -30.85
C GLY A 94 -38.99 -1.86 -32.24
N ALA A 95 -38.13 -1.11 -32.94
CA ALA A 95 -38.53 -0.35 -34.13
C ALA A 95 -37.53 -0.44 -35.30
N TYR A 96 -37.11 -1.65 -35.70
CA TYR A 96 -36.56 -1.86 -37.05
C TYR A 96 -37.06 -3.19 -37.63
N HIS A 97 -38.26 -3.13 -38.21
CA HIS A 97 -38.74 -4.14 -39.15
C HIS A 97 -38.16 -3.83 -40.53
N VAL A 98 -37.29 -4.69 -41.04
CA VAL A 98 -36.81 -4.63 -42.44
C VAL A 98 -37.22 -5.93 -43.13
N PRO A 99 -38.07 -5.90 -44.16
CA PRO A 99 -38.59 -7.10 -44.79
C PRO A 99 -37.66 -7.55 -45.93
N HIS A 100 -37.23 -8.82 -45.94
CA HIS A 100 -36.74 -9.47 -47.15
C HIS A 100 -36.97 -10.98 -47.10
N ARG A 101 -38.14 -11.43 -47.57
CA ARG A 101 -38.34 -12.13 -48.86
C ARG A 101 -39.63 -12.94 -48.82
#